data_AF-A0A7X9TAE0-F1
#
_entry.id   AF-A0A7X9TAE0-F1
#
_cell.length_a   1.000
_cell.length_b   1.000
_cell.length_c   1.000
_cell.angle_alpha   90.00
_cell.angle_beta   90.00
_cell.angle_gamma   90.00
#
_symmetry.space_group_name_H-M   'P 1'
#
loop_
_entity.id
_entity.type
_entity.pdbx_description
1 polymer ?
#
loop_
_entity_poly.entity_id
_entity_poly.type
_entity_poly.pdbx_seq_one_letter_code
_entity_poly.pdbx_strand_id
1 'polypeptide(L)'
;MRGGDAREDARKAAASGARATASPYDLGTPLPRDYPYEPRGRRLADGALATLALLRVAAAALAFAGLAWCANTWLSATSLGAAIIAVLCVTLAALILGRGLEYAAGAAFGRASLRLAPDARHDYVLRAFRRGRRSASTTPRFLLALARLDILRGQPHLAGDALLRVDTSHLNPDRLKLLYLLQTVTAIQLQEDARDAAIRYAGIAGEKDADFPPEDAVLGWAQSTADGRAPEDATLHDACARALQPRRRKPLLVVALSVMLAHCLFFAGVVTGVDATGSWRLHVGYQTVAGLLTSSSIVALAIVGVVLLARWRTRRDAPQTRGRKVAQVVGSCLVVVAVTCLALVVAIGTLFATDGTERVIVRGVRLDSADGRPYDYFAIDTEESYGSSRLTTYWRTRDPFVMQEWSPAQVYDAKAWRETIANGGDSGSGTTDSSTSATGSAGSSAVTSDTDTSESAISSALEDQMRAVARYLQKRGVVPGTSKPALSFDAKGHAYASLGTQDQTAGGKVVVVEYVLKDNGESEQPSGTAQELVLERTYPNGEGDAELVGFYLVDHQTLAVTDENRTSW
;
A
#
# COMPACT_ATOMS: atom_id res chain seq x y z
N MET A 1 15.66 86.55 15.53
CA MET A 1 14.53 85.64 15.18
C MET A 1 14.91 84.82 13.96
N ARG A 2 15.65 83.72 14.17
CA ARG A 2 16.00 82.68 13.19
C ARG A 2 16.42 81.49 14.04
N GLY A 3 15.70 80.36 13.94
CA GLY A 3 15.96 79.20 14.80
C GLY A 3 15.00 78.03 14.64
N GLY A 4 13.91 78.18 13.88
CA GLY A 4 12.96 77.09 13.57
C GLY A 4 13.46 76.15 12.47
N ASP A 5 13.91 76.71 11.34
CA ASP A 5 14.17 75.93 10.12
C ASP A 5 15.35 74.95 10.25
N ALA A 6 16.42 75.33 10.94
CA ALA A 6 17.60 74.46 11.08
C ALA A 6 17.31 73.18 11.90
N ARG A 7 16.33 73.20 12.81
CA ARG A 7 15.94 71.99 13.58
C ARG A 7 14.98 71.10 12.80
N GLU A 8 14.18 71.65 11.90
CA GLU A 8 13.27 70.88 11.06
C GLU A 8 14.02 70.25 9.88
N ASP A 9 14.99 70.97 9.33
CA ASP A 9 15.91 70.45 8.31
C ASP A 9 16.92 69.47 8.91
N ALA A 10 17.41 69.69 10.15
CA ALA A 10 18.21 68.68 10.85
C ALA A 10 17.38 67.46 11.27
N ARG A 11 16.07 67.59 11.54
CA ARG A 11 15.18 66.45 11.78
C ARG A 11 14.81 65.71 10.50
N LYS A 12 14.67 66.39 9.36
CA LYS A 12 14.51 65.76 8.03
C LYS A 12 15.81 65.11 7.56
N ALA A 13 16.96 65.73 7.80
CA ALA A 13 18.29 65.17 7.53
C ALA A 13 18.65 64.04 8.49
N ALA A 14 18.21 64.10 9.76
CA ALA A 14 18.34 62.98 10.70
C ALA A 14 17.31 61.87 10.42
N ALA A 15 16.12 62.18 9.90
CA ALA A 15 15.15 61.18 9.44
C ALA A 15 15.55 60.54 8.10
N SER A 16 16.30 61.26 7.24
CA SER A 16 16.90 60.71 6.02
C SER A 16 18.23 60.00 6.29
N GLY A 17 18.99 60.44 7.30
CA GLY A 17 20.28 59.87 7.72
C GLY A 17 20.18 58.73 8.73
N ALA A 18 19.09 58.63 9.51
CA ALA A 18 18.80 57.51 10.41
C ALA A 18 18.02 56.37 9.73
N ARG A 19 17.77 56.46 8.41
CA ARG A 19 17.51 55.29 7.57
C ARG A 19 18.84 54.63 7.19
N ALA A 20 19.62 54.24 8.20
CA ALA A 20 20.39 53.02 8.09
C ALA A 20 19.35 51.89 8.04
N THR A 21 18.71 51.73 6.87
CA THR A 21 17.65 50.76 6.67
C THR A 21 18.27 49.40 6.90
N ALA A 22 17.93 48.78 8.03
CA ALA A 22 18.32 47.42 8.32
C ALA A 22 18.04 46.57 7.08
N SER A 23 19.06 45.82 6.66
CA SER A 23 18.99 45.03 5.44
C SER A 23 17.73 44.16 5.42
N PRO A 24 17.01 44.06 4.30
CA PRO A 24 15.87 43.15 4.17
C PRO A 24 16.27 41.67 4.42
N TYR A 25 17.57 41.34 4.33
CA TYR A 25 18.12 40.01 4.54
C TYR A 25 18.51 39.72 5.99
N ASP A 26 18.59 40.76 6.83
CA ASP A 26 18.79 40.56 8.26
C ASP A 26 17.52 40.01 8.91
N LEU A 27 17.64 38.80 9.45
CA LEU A 27 16.54 38.10 10.09
C LEU A 27 16.28 38.59 11.52
N GLY A 28 17.24 39.28 12.13
CA GLY A 28 17.10 39.91 13.44
C GLY A 28 16.20 41.14 13.43
N THR A 29 16.00 41.74 12.26
CA THR A 29 15.18 42.94 12.08
C THR A 29 13.90 42.64 11.28
N PRO A 30 12.71 42.98 11.81
CA PRO A 30 11.47 42.85 11.05
C PRO A 30 11.50 43.83 9.86
N LEU A 31 11.00 43.39 8.71
CA LEU A 31 10.78 44.28 7.58
C LEU A 31 9.78 45.37 8.00
N PRO A 32 9.95 46.62 7.50
CA PRO A 32 8.94 47.65 7.66
C PRO A 32 7.56 47.12 7.23
N ARG A 33 6.50 47.49 7.97
CA ARG A 33 5.13 47.07 7.65
C ARG A 33 4.73 47.46 6.21
N ASP A 34 5.33 48.52 5.69
CA ASP A 34 5.10 49.09 4.36
C ASP A 34 6.17 48.68 3.34
N TYR A 35 6.83 47.53 3.50
CA TYR A 35 7.74 47.04 2.46
C TYR A 35 6.98 46.87 1.13
N PRO A 36 7.43 47.54 0.04
CA PRO A 36 6.67 47.64 -1.20
C PRO A 36 6.78 46.33 -2.01
N TYR A 37 6.05 45.31 -1.55
CA TYR A 37 6.00 44.03 -2.24
C TYR A 37 5.29 44.17 -3.59
N GLU A 38 5.92 43.65 -4.63
CA GLU A 38 5.30 43.43 -5.93
C GLU A 38 4.15 42.42 -5.77
N PRO A 39 2.90 42.80 -6.09
CA PRO A 39 1.71 42.00 -5.74
C PRO A 39 1.72 40.60 -6.34
N ARG A 40 2.28 40.43 -7.54
CA ARG A 40 2.38 39.12 -8.20
C ARG A 40 3.32 38.17 -7.45
N GLY A 41 4.48 38.66 -7.02
CA GLY A 41 5.46 37.89 -6.25
C GLY A 41 4.93 37.48 -4.88
N ARG A 42 4.29 38.43 -4.18
CA ARG A 42 3.67 38.19 -2.88
C ARG A 42 2.55 37.16 -2.93
N ARG A 43 1.61 37.28 -3.87
CA ARG A 43 0.49 36.34 -4.03
C ARG A 43 0.97 34.92 -4.31
N LEU A 44 1.98 34.76 -5.18
CA LEU A 44 2.56 33.45 -5.48
C LEU A 44 3.24 32.84 -4.25
N ALA A 45 3.98 33.63 -3.47
CA ALA A 45 4.65 33.16 -2.26
C ALA A 45 3.67 32.80 -1.14
N ASP A 46 2.65 33.62 -0.91
CA ASP A 46 1.60 33.32 0.08
C ASP A 46 0.80 32.07 -0.33
N GLY A 47 0.46 31.92 -1.62
CA GLY A 47 -0.17 30.70 -2.15
C GLY A 47 0.72 29.45 -1.99
N ALA A 48 2.02 29.57 -2.26
CA ALA A 48 2.97 28.49 -2.05
C ALA A 48 3.08 28.09 -0.56
N LEU A 49 3.20 29.06 0.35
CA LEU A 49 3.28 28.79 1.78
C LEU A 49 1.98 28.17 2.32
N ALA A 50 0.83 28.67 1.91
CA ALA A 50 -0.48 28.16 2.31
C ALA A 50 -0.70 26.73 1.82
N THR A 51 -0.41 26.43 0.55
CA THR A 51 -0.52 25.06 0.01
C THR A 51 0.43 24.08 0.69
N LEU A 52 1.69 24.48 0.96
CA LEU A 52 2.64 23.64 1.69
C LEU A 52 2.18 23.41 3.15
N ALA A 53 1.58 24.41 3.79
CA ALA A 53 1.01 24.24 5.13
C ALA A 53 -0.20 23.29 5.11
N LEU A 54 -1.11 23.46 4.16
CA LEU A 54 -2.29 22.61 4.00
C LEU A 54 -1.91 21.16 3.71
N LEU A 55 -0.92 20.91 2.84
CA LEU A 55 -0.40 19.57 2.56
C LEU A 55 0.19 18.90 3.81
N ARG A 56 0.86 19.65 4.68
CA ARG A 56 1.38 19.10 5.96
C ARG A 56 0.26 18.74 6.93
N VAL A 57 -0.77 19.59 7.03
CA VAL A 57 -1.94 19.29 7.86
C VAL A 57 -2.70 18.08 7.31
N ALA A 58 -2.92 18.02 6.00
CA ALA A 58 -3.56 16.87 5.35
C ALA A 58 -2.78 15.57 5.55
N ALA A 59 -1.44 15.60 5.40
CA ALA A 59 -0.59 14.44 5.66
C ALA A 59 -0.64 13.98 7.12
N ALA A 60 -0.64 14.93 8.07
CA ALA A 60 -0.80 14.61 9.49
C ALA A 60 -2.18 14.00 9.77
N ALA A 61 -3.25 14.60 9.24
CA ALA A 61 -4.62 14.09 9.38
C ALA A 61 -4.76 12.68 8.80
N LEU A 62 -4.18 12.39 7.63
CA LEU A 62 -4.14 11.05 7.04
C LEU A 62 -3.37 10.06 7.91
N ALA A 63 -2.23 10.46 8.48
CA ALA A 63 -1.48 9.60 9.39
C ALA A 63 -2.27 9.30 10.69
N PHE A 64 -2.97 10.30 11.24
CA PHE A 64 -3.85 10.11 12.40
C PHE A 64 -5.06 9.23 12.07
N ALA A 65 -5.68 9.42 10.90
CA ALA A 65 -6.78 8.57 10.44
C ALA A 65 -6.33 7.12 10.26
N GLY A 66 -5.15 6.90 9.68
CA GLY A 66 -4.54 5.57 9.56
C GLY A 66 -4.27 4.93 10.94
N LEU A 67 -3.72 5.71 11.88
CA LEU A 67 -3.52 5.25 13.26
C LEU A 67 -4.84 4.87 13.94
N ALA A 68 -5.87 5.72 13.82
CA ALA A 68 -7.17 5.46 14.41
C ALA A 68 -7.85 4.23 13.78
N TRP A 69 -7.75 4.07 12.46
CA TRP A 69 -8.23 2.89 11.76
C TRP A 69 -7.54 1.63 12.26
N CYS A 70 -6.19 1.62 12.29
CA CYS A 70 -5.42 0.52 12.84
C CYS A 70 -5.75 0.23 14.31
N ALA A 71 -5.96 1.27 15.12
CA ALA A 71 -6.31 1.10 16.52
C ALA A 71 -7.67 0.41 16.70
N ASN A 72 -8.66 0.78 15.87
CA ASN A 72 -10.01 0.25 15.96
C ASN A 72 -10.16 -1.17 15.39
N THR A 73 -9.34 -1.53 14.39
CA THR A 73 -9.48 -2.82 13.70
C THR A 73 -8.48 -3.91 14.18
N TRP A 74 -7.38 -3.55 14.86
CA TRP A 74 -6.22 -4.46 15.02
C TRP A 74 -5.78 -4.68 16.46
N LEU A 75 -6.10 -3.78 17.40
CA LEU A 75 -5.78 -3.97 18.82
C LEU A 75 -6.58 -5.10 19.48
N SER A 76 -7.66 -5.57 18.85
CA SER A 76 -8.53 -6.60 19.42
C SER A 76 -8.18 -8.04 19.01
N ALA A 77 -7.30 -8.26 18.03
CA ALA A 77 -7.23 -9.57 17.37
C ALA A 77 -5.86 -10.04 16.83
N THR A 78 -4.73 -9.36 17.11
CA THR A 78 -3.42 -9.74 16.51
C THR A 78 -2.30 -9.96 17.52
N SER A 79 -1.25 -10.66 17.08
CA SER A 79 0.06 -10.63 17.75
C SER A 79 0.61 -9.19 17.71
N LEU A 80 1.12 -8.71 18.86
CA LEU A 80 1.58 -7.33 19.04
C LEU A 80 2.59 -6.88 17.97
N GLY A 81 3.40 -7.81 17.43
CA GLY A 81 4.36 -7.54 16.37
C GLY A 81 3.72 -7.18 15.01
N ALA A 82 2.69 -7.91 14.58
CA ALA A 82 2.02 -7.67 13.30
C ALA A 82 1.28 -6.32 13.28
N ALA A 83 0.60 -5.98 14.38
CA ALA A 83 -0.05 -4.68 14.54
C ALA A 83 0.94 -3.52 14.47
N ILE A 84 2.10 -3.64 15.15
CA ILE A 84 3.12 -2.59 15.13
C ILE A 84 3.66 -2.38 13.71
N ILE A 85 3.96 -3.46 12.99
CA ILE A 85 4.48 -3.38 11.61
C ILE A 85 3.46 -2.68 10.71
N ALA A 86 2.20 -3.06 10.80
CA ALA A 86 1.14 -2.47 9.98
C ALA A 86 0.92 -0.98 10.25
N VAL A 87 0.88 -0.59 11.53
CA VAL A 87 0.79 0.81 11.94
C VAL A 87 1.95 1.63 11.39
N LEU A 88 3.19 1.11 11.52
CA LEU A 88 4.38 1.77 11.00
C LEU A 88 4.33 1.93 9.47
N CYS A 89 3.90 0.89 8.75
CA CYS A 89 3.79 0.89 7.31
C CYS A 89 2.74 1.90 6.80
N VAL A 90 1.54 1.91 7.38
CA VAL A 90 0.45 2.83 7.00
C VAL A 90 0.81 4.28 7.33
N THR A 91 1.38 4.54 8.50
CA THR A 91 1.81 5.90 8.88
C THR A 91 2.96 6.41 8.00
N LEU A 92 3.94 5.55 7.72
CA LEU A 92 5.06 5.90 6.84
C LEU A 92 4.58 6.17 5.40
N ALA A 93 3.61 5.40 4.90
CA ALA A 93 2.99 5.65 3.60
C ALA A 93 2.36 7.04 3.50
N ALA A 94 1.56 7.44 4.50
CA ALA A 94 0.95 8.77 4.56
C ALA A 94 2.00 9.89 4.62
N LEU A 95 3.06 9.71 5.40
CA LEU A 95 4.14 10.69 5.51
C LEU A 95 4.93 10.83 4.21
N ILE A 96 5.23 9.71 3.52
CA ILE A 96 5.95 9.72 2.25
C ILE A 96 5.14 10.42 1.17
N LEU A 97 3.85 10.10 1.06
CA LEU A 97 2.95 10.77 0.12
C LEU A 97 2.89 12.28 0.39
N GLY A 98 2.69 12.66 1.66
CA GLY A 98 2.66 14.06 2.08
C GLY A 98 3.94 14.82 1.74
N ARG A 99 5.11 14.23 2.03
CA ARG A 99 6.41 14.83 1.68
C ARG A 99 6.63 14.88 0.17
N GLY A 100 6.22 13.86 -0.56
CA GLY A 100 6.30 13.83 -2.03
C GLY A 100 5.50 14.95 -2.67
N LEU A 101 4.25 15.14 -2.24
CA LEU A 101 3.38 16.22 -2.68
C LEU A 101 3.94 17.60 -2.27
N GLU A 102 4.49 17.73 -1.07
CA GLU A 102 5.16 18.97 -0.62
C GLU A 102 6.33 19.34 -1.54
N TYR A 103 7.19 18.38 -1.87
CA TYR A 103 8.31 18.60 -2.79
C TYR A 103 7.84 18.93 -4.21
N ALA A 104 6.80 18.26 -4.71
CA ALA A 104 6.23 18.51 -6.02
C ALA A 104 5.58 19.90 -6.13
N ALA A 105 4.80 20.29 -5.11
CA ALA A 105 4.22 21.62 -5.01
C ALA A 105 5.31 22.69 -4.97
N GLY A 106 6.33 22.54 -4.11
CA GLY A 106 7.47 23.46 -4.06
C GLY A 106 8.22 23.57 -5.40
N ALA A 107 8.38 22.46 -6.13
CA ALA A 107 8.95 22.47 -7.47
C ALA A 107 8.05 23.16 -8.51
N ALA A 108 6.73 22.99 -8.41
CA ALA A 108 5.76 23.65 -9.29
C ALA A 108 5.74 25.18 -9.07
N PHE A 109 5.67 25.63 -7.81
CA PHE A 109 5.76 27.06 -7.47
C PHE A 109 7.13 27.65 -7.83
N GLY A 110 8.22 26.91 -7.62
CA GLY A 110 9.55 27.31 -8.07
C GLY A 110 9.65 27.45 -9.59
N ARG A 111 8.98 26.60 -10.37
CA ARG A 111 8.90 26.77 -11.84
C ARG A 111 8.02 27.95 -12.24
N ALA A 112 6.92 28.18 -11.52
CA ALA A 112 6.05 29.33 -11.76
C ALA A 112 6.78 30.64 -11.49
N SER A 113 7.61 30.70 -10.45
CA SER A 113 8.38 31.91 -10.13
C SER A 113 9.48 32.24 -11.15
N LEU A 114 9.96 31.26 -11.91
CA LEU A 114 10.90 31.50 -13.02
C LEU A 114 10.25 32.23 -14.21
N ARG A 115 8.92 32.25 -14.30
CA ARG A 115 8.19 32.99 -15.34
C ARG A 115 7.87 34.44 -14.94
N LEU A 116 8.19 34.82 -13.70
CA LEU A 116 7.99 36.17 -13.20
C LEU A 116 9.15 37.09 -13.61
N ALA A 117 8.86 38.38 -13.70
CA ALA A 117 9.89 39.42 -13.82
C ALA A 117 10.85 39.38 -12.61
N PRO A 118 12.10 39.86 -12.76
CA PRO A 118 13.11 39.84 -11.70
C PRO A 118 12.64 40.42 -10.36
N ASP A 119 11.91 41.54 -10.36
CA ASP A 119 11.36 42.16 -9.15
C ASP A 119 10.33 41.28 -8.44
N ALA A 120 9.33 40.79 -9.18
CA ALA A 120 8.32 39.88 -8.64
C ALA A 120 8.93 38.56 -8.14
N ARG A 121 10.00 38.09 -8.80
CA ARG A 121 10.72 36.89 -8.39
C ARG A 121 11.55 37.14 -7.13
N HIS A 122 12.20 38.29 -7.00
CA HIS A 122 12.92 38.68 -5.79
C HIS A 122 12.00 38.63 -4.58
N ASP A 123 10.84 39.25 -4.67
CA ASP A 123 9.88 39.32 -3.57
C ASP A 123 9.28 37.97 -3.18
N TYR A 124 9.06 37.10 -4.18
CA TYR A 124 8.70 35.71 -3.93
C TYR A 124 9.78 35.00 -3.09
N VAL A 125 11.06 35.13 -3.50
CA VAL A 125 12.19 34.49 -2.82
C VAL A 125 12.41 35.08 -1.43
N LEU A 126 12.32 36.40 -1.27
CA LEU A 126 12.49 37.10 0.02
C LEU A 126 11.42 36.67 1.01
N ARG A 127 10.17 36.60 0.56
CA ARG A 127 9.05 36.15 1.39
C ARG A 127 9.17 34.68 1.78
N ALA A 128 9.60 33.82 0.84
CA ALA A 128 9.89 32.42 1.12
C ALA A 128 11.08 32.24 2.08
N PHE A 129 12.11 33.08 1.98
CA PHE A 129 13.27 33.08 2.87
C PHE A 129 12.89 33.48 4.31
N ARG A 130 12.09 34.54 4.46
CA ARG A 130 11.67 35.02 5.78
C ARG A 130 10.64 34.12 6.46
N ARG A 131 9.69 33.50 5.74
CA ARG A 131 8.64 32.66 6.35
C ARG A 131 8.89 31.14 6.24
N GLY A 132 9.82 30.71 5.40
CA GLY A 132 10.09 29.30 5.15
C GLY A 132 10.95 28.63 6.23
N ARG A 133 11.08 27.30 6.12
CA ARG A 133 12.00 26.52 6.98
C ARG A 133 13.45 26.83 6.62
N ARG A 134 14.22 27.22 7.63
CA ARG A 134 15.65 27.55 7.50
C ARG A 134 16.49 26.36 7.96
N SER A 135 17.59 26.13 7.27
CA SER A 135 18.59 25.13 7.60
C SER A 135 19.93 25.65 7.12
N ALA A 136 21.03 25.17 7.71
CA ALA A 136 22.39 25.52 7.28
C ALA A 136 22.60 25.34 5.76
N SER A 137 21.89 24.40 5.14
CA SER A 137 21.97 24.16 3.70
C SER A 137 21.03 25.01 2.84
N THR A 138 19.89 25.49 3.37
CA THR A 138 18.87 26.22 2.60
C THR A 138 19.06 27.73 2.65
N THR A 139 19.53 28.27 3.78
CA THR A 139 19.77 29.71 3.94
C THR A 139 20.73 30.25 2.88
N PRO A 140 21.91 29.66 2.65
CA PRO A 140 22.82 30.09 1.58
C PRO A 140 22.19 30.08 0.19
N ARG A 141 21.30 29.12 -0.09
CA ARG A 141 20.63 29.01 -1.40
C ARG A 141 19.68 30.16 -1.66
N PHE A 142 18.94 30.58 -0.62
CA PHE A 142 18.06 31.72 -0.71
C PHE A 142 18.84 33.03 -0.85
N LEU A 143 19.90 33.21 -0.05
CA LEU A 143 20.75 34.39 -0.12
C LEU A 143 21.44 34.55 -1.47
N LEU A 144 22.01 33.47 -2.04
CA LEU A 144 22.59 33.49 -3.39
C LEU A 144 21.55 33.81 -4.47
N ALA A 145 20.32 33.30 -4.32
CA ALA A 145 19.24 33.60 -5.24
C ALA A 145 18.78 35.06 -5.14
N LEU A 146 18.76 35.63 -3.93
CA LEU A 146 18.44 37.05 -3.69
C LEU A 146 19.54 37.95 -4.25
N ALA A 147 20.80 37.70 -3.91
CA ALA A 147 21.95 38.46 -4.42
C ALA A 147 21.97 38.50 -5.96
N ARG A 148 21.73 37.36 -6.60
CA ARG A 148 21.61 37.30 -8.07
C ARG A 148 20.46 38.17 -8.59
N LEU A 149 19.29 38.11 -7.95
CA LEU A 149 18.14 38.90 -8.37
C LEU A 149 18.38 40.39 -8.14
N ASP A 150 19.11 40.76 -7.10
CA ASP A 150 19.48 42.16 -6.83
C ASP A 150 20.44 42.72 -7.89
N ILE A 151 21.43 41.94 -8.34
CA ILE A 151 22.28 42.32 -9.47
C ILE A 151 21.42 42.54 -10.72
N LEU A 152 20.50 41.60 -11.02
CA LEU A 152 19.61 41.71 -12.19
C LEU A 152 18.61 42.89 -12.11
N ARG A 153 18.38 43.43 -10.91
CA ARG A 153 17.54 44.60 -10.65
C ARG A 153 18.35 45.90 -10.62
N GLY A 154 19.67 45.84 -10.80
CA GLY A 154 20.56 46.99 -10.71
C GLY A 154 20.77 47.52 -9.29
N GLN A 155 20.67 46.65 -8.27
CA GLN A 155 20.84 47.01 -6.85
C GLN A 155 22.08 46.31 -6.23
N PRO A 156 23.31 46.68 -6.63
CA PRO A 156 24.53 45.98 -6.22
C PRO A 156 24.82 46.04 -4.71
N HIS A 157 24.44 47.13 -4.03
CA HIS A 157 24.63 47.27 -2.59
C HIS A 157 23.84 46.21 -1.78
N LEU A 158 22.62 45.89 -2.21
CA LEU A 158 21.82 44.83 -1.58
C LEU A 158 22.40 43.44 -1.87
N ALA A 159 22.90 43.24 -3.10
CA ALA A 159 23.57 42.01 -3.46
C ALA A 159 24.82 41.75 -2.60
N GLY A 160 25.68 42.76 -2.40
CA GLY A 160 26.85 42.66 -1.52
C GLY A 160 26.46 42.28 -0.08
N ASP A 161 25.44 42.94 0.46
CA ASP A 161 24.93 42.67 1.80
C ASP A 161 24.36 41.23 1.95
N ALA A 162 23.65 40.72 0.93
CA ALA A 162 23.21 39.32 0.90
C ALA A 162 24.39 38.32 0.84
N LEU A 163 25.43 38.61 0.05
CA LEU A 163 26.60 37.75 -0.14
C LEU A 163 27.47 37.65 1.12
N LEU A 164 27.60 38.74 1.89
CA LEU A 164 28.33 38.76 3.16
C LEU A 164 27.73 37.84 4.23
N ARG A 165 26.43 37.54 4.13
CA ARG A 165 25.71 36.66 5.06
C ARG A 165 25.75 35.18 4.66
N VAL A 166 26.38 34.85 3.53
CA VAL A 166 26.46 33.47 3.05
C VAL A 166 27.54 32.71 3.83
N ASP A 167 27.11 31.76 4.65
CA ASP A 167 28.02 30.78 5.26
C ASP A 167 28.55 29.81 4.19
N THR A 168 29.87 29.74 4.01
CA THR A 168 30.55 28.94 2.99
C THR A 168 30.75 27.48 3.37
N SER A 169 30.61 27.13 4.67
CA SER A 169 30.95 25.82 5.23
C SER A 169 30.17 24.64 4.63
N HIS A 170 28.96 24.88 4.13
CA HIS A 170 28.04 23.85 3.64
C HIS A 170 27.67 24.00 2.15
N LEU A 171 28.42 24.79 1.37
CA LEU A 171 28.14 24.97 -0.06
C LEU A 171 28.76 23.86 -0.91
N ASN A 172 27.97 23.41 -1.88
CA ASN A 172 28.48 22.59 -2.99
C ASN A 172 29.46 23.41 -3.84
N PRO A 173 30.43 22.77 -4.52
CA PRO A 173 31.41 23.46 -5.37
C PRO A 173 30.77 24.38 -6.41
N ASP A 174 29.68 23.96 -7.08
CA ASP A 174 28.97 24.82 -8.05
C ASP A 174 28.36 26.07 -7.41
N ARG A 175 27.93 25.98 -6.14
CA ARG A 175 27.38 27.13 -5.42
C ARG A 175 28.47 28.05 -4.89
N LEU A 176 29.64 27.51 -4.55
CA LEU A 176 30.82 28.32 -4.27
C LEU A 176 31.27 29.06 -5.54
N LYS A 177 31.27 28.38 -6.69
CA LYS A 177 31.57 29.01 -7.98
C LYS A 177 30.55 30.13 -8.30
N LEU A 178 29.26 29.91 -8.05
CA LEU A 178 28.24 30.96 -8.15
C LEU A 178 28.48 32.11 -7.17
N LEU A 179 28.82 31.82 -5.90
CA LEU A 179 29.12 32.84 -4.89
C LEU A 179 30.24 33.78 -5.37
N TYR A 180 31.37 33.21 -5.80
CA TYR A 180 32.50 34.00 -6.26
C TYR A 180 32.20 34.78 -7.54
N LEU A 181 31.40 34.21 -8.47
CA LEU A 181 30.92 34.95 -9.64
C LEU A 181 30.04 36.14 -9.25
N LEU A 182 29.14 35.97 -8.29
CA LEU A 182 28.30 37.08 -7.83
C LEU A 182 29.15 38.13 -7.11
N GLN A 183 30.13 37.72 -6.31
CA GLN A 183 31.07 38.64 -5.63
C GLN A 183 31.92 39.46 -6.61
N THR A 184 32.43 38.85 -7.70
CA THR A 184 33.17 39.60 -8.72
C THR A 184 32.29 40.65 -9.38
N VAL A 185 31.09 40.27 -9.81
CA VAL A 185 30.17 41.18 -10.50
C VAL A 185 29.73 42.31 -9.57
N THR A 186 29.42 42.03 -8.29
CA THR A 186 29.08 43.08 -7.33
C THR A 186 30.25 44.02 -7.07
N ALA A 187 31.47 43.50 -6.94
CA ALA A 187 32.66 44.32 -6.73
C ALA A 187 32.92 45.24 -7.92
N ILE A 188 32.79 44.74 -9.16
CA ILE A 188 32.93 45.56 -10.37
C ILE A 188 31.87 46.68 -10.41
N GLN A 189 30.61 46.36 -10.11
CA GLN A 189 29.52 47.35 -10.09
C GLN A 189 29.67 48.40 -8.99
N LEU A 190 30.34 48.06 -7.88
CA LEU A 190 30.65 48.97 -6.77
C LEU A 190 32.00 49.68 -6.92
N GLN A 191 32.75 49.40 -7.98
CA GLN A 191 34.13 49.88 -8.19
C GLN A 191 35.09 49.47 -7.06
N GLU A 192 34.89 48.28 -6.50
CA GLU A 192 35.73 47.64 -5.49
C GLU A 192 36.67 46.59 -6.12
N ASP A 193 37.66 46.12 -5.35
CA ASP A 193 38.66 45.15 -5.80
C ASP A 193 38.04 43.75 -6.07
N ALA A 194 37.79 43.45 -7.35
CA ALA A 194 37.18 42.19 -7.79
C ALA A 194 38.18 41.03 -7.99
N ARG A 195 39.50 41.29 -7.91
CA ARG A 195 40.57 40.33 -8.28
C ARG A 195 40.54 39.05 -7.45
N ASP A 196 40.41 39.17 -6.13
CA ASP A 196 40.45 38.02 -5.23
C ASP A 196 39.28 37.06 -5.46
N ALA A 197 38.08 37.59 -5.69
CA ALA A 197 36.91 36.80 -6.02
C ALA A 197 37.05 36.12 -7.38
N ALA A 198 37.67 36.79 -8.37
CA ALA A 198 37.86 36.24 -9.71
C ALA A 198 38.87 35.09 -9.72
N ILE A 199 39.95 35.20 -8.93
CA ILE A 199 40.92 34.12 -8.75
C ILE A 199 40.26 32.91 -8.08
N ARG A 200 39.46 33.13 -7.03
CA ARG A 200 38.72 32.05 -6.35
C ARG A 200 37.69 31.39 -7.26
N TYR A 201 37.07 32.14 -8.18
CA TYR A 201 36.18 31.60 -9.20
C TYR A 201 36.92 30.65 -10.17
N ALA A 202 38.09 31.07 -10.66
CA ALA A 202 38.92 30.27 -11.57
C ALA A 202 39.47 29.00 -10.89
N GLY A 203 39.71 29.04 -9.57
CA GLY A 203 40.20 27.89 -8.81
C GLY A 203 39.20 26.74 -8.62
N ILE A 204 37.92 26.90 -9.00
CA ILE A 204 36.88 25.89 -8.78
C ILE A 204 36.43 25.30 -10.11
N ALA A 205 36.62 23.99 -10.29
CA ALA A 205 36.01 23.25 -11.39
C ALA A 205 34.48 23.21 -11.20
N GLY A 206 33.74 23.81 -12.13
CA GLY A 206 32.27 23.82 -12.12
C GLY A 206 31.67 22.65 -12.91
N GLU A 207 30.42 22.30 -12.64
CA GLU A 207 29.66 21.34 -13.47
C GLU A 207 29.53 21.86 -14.91
N LYS A 208 29.83 21.02 -15.91
CA LYS A 208 29.78 21.37 -17.35
C LYS A 208 28.39 21.84 -17.82
N ASP A 209 27.32 21.46 -17.11
CA ASP A 209 25.92 21.75 -17.45
C ASP A 209 25.36 23.02 -16.78
N ALA A 210 26.19 23.78 -16.06
CA ALA A 210 25.72 24.88 -15.21
C ALA A 210 25.83 26.29 -15.84
N ASP A 211 26.10 26.37 -17.15
CA ASP A 211 26.16 27.59 -17.97
C ASP A 211 26.97 28.73 -17.30
N PHE A 212 28.10 28.36 -16.71
CA PHE A 212 29.03 29.31 -16.09
C PHE A 212 29.88 30.01 -17.17
N PRO A 213 30.17 31.32 -17.02
CA PRO A 213 31.11 32.01 -17.91
C PRO A 213 32.51 31.39 -17.82
N PRO A 214 33.29 31.38 -18.91
CA PRO A 214 34.61 30.80 -18.92
C PRO A 214 35.55 31.60 -18.00
N GLU A 215 36.54 30.91 -17.44
CA GLU A 215 37.37 31.42 -16.32
C GLU A 215 38.26 32.59 -16.74
N ASP A 216 38.75 32.56 -17.97
CA ASP A 216 39.49 33.62 -18.64
C ASP A 216 38.65 34.91 -18.79
N ALA A 217 37.37 34.79 -19.13
CA ALA A 217 36.47 35.94 -19.25
C ALA A 217 36.25 36.65 -17.91
N VAL A 218 36.00 35.89 -16.83
CA VAL A 218 35.78 36.46 -15.49
C VAL A 218 37.06 37.14 -14.96
N LEU A 219 38.23 36.54 -15.19
CA LEU A 219 39.52 37.15 -14.87
C LEU A 219 39.76 38.43 -15.71
N GLY A 220 39.42 38.40 -17.00
CA GLY A 220 39.52 39.55 -17.89
C GLY A 220 38.65 40.72 -17.46
N TRP A 221 37.45 40.47 -16.91
CA TRP A 221 36.59 41.51 -16.34
C TRP A 221 37.24 42.19 -15.13
N ALA A 222 37.82 41.41 -14.21
CA ALA A 222 38.51 41.96 -13.04
C ALA A 222 39.78 42.75 -13.41
N GLN A 223 40.51 42.30 -14.44
CA GLN A 223 41.68 43.02 -14.98
C GLN A 223 41.26 44.34 -15.64
N SER A 224 40.24 44.30 -16.51
CA SER A 224 39.75 45.49 -17.22
C SER A 224 39.29 46.57 -16.24
N THR A 225 38.59 46.17 -15.17
CA THR A 225 38.15 47.09 -14.11
C THR A 225 39.33 47.74 -13.40
N ALA A 226 40.39 46.98 -13.11
CA ALA A 226 41.60 47.53 -12.51
C ALA A 226 42.36 48.48 -13.44
N ASP A 227 42.23 48.30 -14.76
CA ASP A 227 42.78 49.19 -15.79
C ASP A 227 41.86 50.41 -16.07
N GLY A 228 40.80 50.61 -15.28
CA GLY A 228 39.84 51.72 -15.42
C GLY A 228 38.85 51.54 -16.57
N ARG A 229 38.81 50.38 -17.23
CA ARG A 229 37.84 50.03 -18.29
C ARG A 229 36.76 49.12 -17.72
N ALA A 230 35.58 49.69 -17.44
CA ALA A 230 34.45 48.90 -16.98
C ALA A 230 33.95 47.97 -18.11
N PRO A 231 33.81 46.66 -17.87
CA PRO A 231 33.17 45.76 -18.82
C PRO A 231 31.70 46.15 -19.03
N GLU A 232 31.13 45.84 -20.19
CA GLU A 232 29.75 46.18 -20.50
C GLU A 232 28.78 45.54 -19.50
N ASP A 233 27.97 46.35 -18.82
CA ASP A 233 27.00 45.88 -17.81
C ASP A 233 26.06 44.80 -18.36
N ALA A 234 25.71 44.85 -19.65
CA ALA A 234 24.88 43.86 -20.32
C ALA A 234 25.52 42.47 -20.31
N THR A 235 26.84 42.37 -20.48
CA THR A 235 27.58 41.10 -20.49
C THR A 235 27.62 40.46 -19.10
N LEU A 236 27.82 41.28 -18.06
CA LEU A 236 27.77 40.84 -16.66
C LEU A 236 26.37 40.40 -16.26
N HIS A 237 25.34 41.18 -16.65
CA HIS A 237 23.94 40.84 -16.41
C HIS A 237 23.55 39.51 -17.06
N ASP A 238 23.95 39.29 -18.32
CA ASP A 238 23.64 38.06 -19.06
C ASP A 238 24.40 36.85 -18.48
N ALA A 239 25.65 37.02 -18.06
CA ALA A 239 26.41 35.99 -17.35
C ALA A 239 25.75 35.59 -16.01
N CYS A 240 25.32 36.56 -15.20
CA CYS A 240 24.56 36.30 -13.98
C CYS A 240 23.17 35.71 -14.27
N ALA A 241 22.52 36.10 -15.36
CA ALA A 241 21.23 35.56 -15.78
C ALA A 241 21.33 34.10 -16.23
N ARG A 242 22.46 33.67 -16.81
CA ARG A 242 22.67 32.27 -17.23
C ARG A 242 23.24 31.37 -16.13
N ALA A 243 24.17 31.87 -15.31
CA ALA A 243 24.88 31.07 -14.32
C ALA A 243 23.94 30.27 -13.40
N LEU A 244 24.16 28.96 -13.31
CA LEU A 244 23.46 28.03 -12.42
C LEU A 244 21.94 28.25 -12.40
N GLN A 245 21.29 28.19 -13.56
CA GLN A 245 19.82 28.18 -13.65
C GLN A 245 19.26 27.04 -12.79
N PRO A 246 18.21 27.27 -11.98
CA PRO A 246 17.63 26.21 -11.16
C PRO A 246 17.12 25.09 -12.06
N ARG A 247 17.79 23.92 -12.00
CA ARG A 247 17.45 22.72 -12.78
C ARG A 247 15.94 22.48 -12.73
N ARG A 248 15.32 22.29 -13.91
CA ARG A 248 13.89 21.99 -14.06
C ARG A 248 13.53 20.68 -13.34
N ARG A 249 13.30 20.72 -12.03
CA ARG A 249 12.84 19.57 -11.23
C ARG A 249 11.56 19.03 -11.84
N LYS A 250 11.44 17.74 -12.15
CA LYS A 250 10.22 17.15 -12.75
C LYS A 250 9.20 16.86 -11.63
N PRO A 251 8.20 17.74 -11.36
CA PRO A 251 7.31 17.57 -10.21
C PRO A 251 6.46 16.31 -10.36
N LEU A 252 5.97 16.01 -11.57
CA LEU A 252 5.18 14.83 -11.87
C LEU A 252 5.92 13.53 -11.55
N LEU A 253 7.23 13.48 -11.83
CA LEU A 253 8.05 12.31 -11.49
C LEU A 253 8.15 12.12 -9.98
N VAL A 254 8.30 13.21 -9.22
CA VAL A 254 8.35 13.13 -7.74
C VAL A 254 7.01 12.64 -7.19
N VAL A 255 5.89 13.12 -7.72
CA VAL A 255 4.55 12.65 -7.34
C VAL A 255 4.41 11.17 -7.64
N ALA A 256 4.68 10.73 -8.87
CA ALA A 256 4.56 9.34 -9.27
C ALA A 256 5.38 8.41 -8.37
N LEU A 257 6.66 8.74 -8.12
CA LEU A 257 7.53 7.95 -7.23
C LEU A 257 7.02 7.92 -5.79
N SER A 258 6.49 9.05 -5.28
CA SER A 258 5.94 9.09 -3.92
C SER A 258 4.65 8.29 -3.78
N VAL A 259 3.78 8.29 -4.80
CA VAL A 259 2.54 7.51 -4.83
C VAL A 259 2.86 6.02 -4.90
N MET A 260 3.79 5.61 -5.77
CA MET A 260 4.22 4.21 -5.87
C MET A 260 4.80 3.71 -4.54
N LEU A 261 5.71 4.48 -3.93
CA LEU A 261 6.33 4.09 -2.66
C LEU A 261 5.32 4.04 -1.51
N ALA A 262 4.39 5.01 -1.46
CA ALA A 262 3.32 5.02 -0.47
C ALA A 262 2.37 3.82 -0.66
N HIS A 263 2.00 3.49 -1.90
CA HIS A 263 1.16 2.32 -2.21
C HIS A 263 1.83 1.02 -1.74
N CYS A 264 3.11 0.81 -2.05
CA CYS A 264 3.82 -0.40 -1.63
C CYS A 264 3.82 -0.57 -0.10
N LEU A 265 4.06 0.52 0.64
CA LEU A 265 4.06 0.48 2.10
C LEU A 265 2.65 0.30 2.68
N PHE A 266 1.66 0.98 2.10
CA PHE A 266 0.28 0.85 2.53
C PHE A 266 -0.23 -0.57 2.32
N PHE A 267 -0.03 -1.15 1.13
CA PHE A 267 -0.42 -2.52 0.82
C PHE A 267 0.27 -3.53 1.74
N ALA A 268 1.59 -3.38 1.95
CA ALA A 268 2.32 -4.23 2.88
C ALA A 268 1.72 -4.16 4.29
N GLY A 269 1.44 -2.95 4.80
CA GLY A 269 0.84 -2.78 6.12
C GLY A 269 -0.56 -3.39 6.25
N VAL A 270 -1.39 -3.23 5.22
CA VAL A 270 -2.77 -3.75 5.18
C VAL A 270 -2.79 -5.29 5.12
N VAL A 271 -1.95 -5.90 4.29
CA VAL A 271 -1.89 -7.37 4.16
C VAL A 271 -1.34 -8.04 5.42
N THR A 272 -0.33 -7.46 6.09
CA THR A 272 0.37 -8.09 7.24
C THR A 272 -0.47 -8.25 8.51
N GLY A 273 -1.78 -8.21 8.40
CA GLY A 273 -2.44 -7.25 9.21
C GLY A 273 -3.92 -7.44 9.36
N VAL A 274 -4.64 -7.18 8.28
CA VAL A 274 -6.00 -7.69 8.12
C VAL A 274 -5.94 -9.21 8.23
N ASP A 275 -5.08 -9.86 7.44
CA ASP A 275 -4.95 -11.33 7.38
C ASP A 275 -4.36 -11.94 8.68
N ALA A 276 -3.71 -11.15 9.53
CA ALA A 276 -3.14 -11.64 10.80
C ALA A 276 -4.18 -11.89 11.90
N THR A 277 -5.42 -11.41 11.72
CA THR A 277 -6.48 -11.50 12.73
C THR A 277 -7.27 -12.80 12.69
N GLY A 278 -7.18 -13.58 11.61
CA GLY A 278 -8.03 -14.74 11.31
C GLY A 278 -9.50 -14.38 11.00
N SER A 279 -10.04 -13.39 11.70
CA SER A 279 -11.42 -12.91 11.63
C SER A 279 -11.69 -11.88 10.53
N TRP A 280 -10.65 -11.25 9.99
CA TRP A 280 -10.75 -10.31 8.87
C TRP A 280 -9.83 -10.74 7.74
N ARG A 281 -10.27 -10.48 6.49
CA ARG A 281 -9.50 -10.77 5.28
C ARG A 281 -9.75 -9.69 4.22
N LEU A 282 -8.78 -9.45 3.36
CA LEU A 282 -8.98 -8.57 2.20
C LEU A 282 -9.84 -9.25 1.13
N HIS A 283 -10.63 -8.47 0.39
CA HIS A 283 -11.31 -8.97 -0.80
C HIS A 283 -10.27 -9.54 -1.78
N VAL A 284 -10.52 -10.73 -2.32
CA VAL A 284 -9.57 -11.44 -3.20
C VAL A 284 -9.32 -10.62 -4.47
N GLY A 285 -10.37 -10.02 -5.02
CA GLY A 285 -10.26 -9.13 -6.18
C GLY A 285 -9.43 -7.86 -5.91
N TYR A 286 -9.51 -7.30 -4.71
CA TYR A 286 -8.67 -6.16 -4.34
C TYR A 286 -7.21 -6.58 -4.10
N GLN A 287 -6.99 -7.67 -3.38
CA GLN A 287 -5.66 -8.17 -3.03
C GLN A 287 -4.83 -8.53 -4.26
N THR A 288 -5.43 -9.15 -5.28
CA THR A 288 -4.78 -9.49 -6.55
C THR A 288 -4.34 -8.23 -7.32
N VAL A 289 -5.25 -7.27 -7.51
CA VAL A 289 -4.97 -6.02 -8.24
C VAL A 289 -3.94 -5.15 -7.49
N ALA A 290 -4.13 -4.96 -6.19
CA ALA A 290 -3.23 -4.16 -5.37
C ALA A 290 -1.85 -4.82 -5.20
N GLY A 291 -1.80 -6.15 -5.17
CA GLY A 291 -0.56 -6.95 -5.16
C GLY A 291 0.23 -6.81 -6.46
N LEU A 292 -0.43 -6.94 -7.62
CA LEU A 292 0.16 -6.68 -8.93
C LEU A 292 0.70 -5.25 -9.07
N LEU A 293 -0.06 -4.27 -8.59
CA LEU A 293 0.39 -2.87 -8.60
C LEU A 293 1.60 -2.68 -7.69
N THR A 294 1.65 -3.37 -6.55
CA THR A 294 2.79 -3.31 -5.62
C THR A 294 4.04 -3.94 -6.21
N SER A 295 3.94 -5.13 -6.81
CA SER A 295 5.10 -5.82 -7.42
C SER A 295 5.69 -5.01 -8.58
N SER A 296 4.85 -4.51 -9.48
CA SER A 296 5.28 -3.63 -10.58
C SER A 296 5.91 -2.32 -10.08
N SER A 297 5.34 -1.73 -9.03
CA SER A 297 5.86 -0.50 -8.41
C SER A 297 7.23 -0.70 -7.77
N ILE A 298 7.46 -1.83 -7.08
CA ILE A 298 8.75 -2.18 -6.45
C ILE A 298 9.86 -2.27 -7.52
N VAL A 299 9.58 -2.95 -8.64
CA VAL A 299 10.56 -3.09 -9.74
C VAL A 299 10.89 -1.73 -10.36
N ALA A 300 9.87 -0.92 -10.64
CA ALA A 300 10.09 0.42 -11.21
C ALA A 300 10.86 1.34 -10.26
N LEU A 301 10.58 1.30 -8.95
CA LEU A 301 11.35 2.03 -7.93
C LEU A 301 12.80 1.56 -7.86
N ALA A 302 13.07 0.25 -7.99
CA ALA A 302 14.42 -0.29 -8.01
C ALA A 302 15.24 0.24 -9.20
N ILE A 303 14.66 0.22 -10.40
CA ILE A 303 15.29 0.73 -11.63
C ILE A 303 15.61 2.23 -11.46
N VAL A 304 14.64 3.03 -11.02
CA VAL A 304 14.85 4.46 -10.79
C VAL A 304 15.90 4.70 -9.71
N GLY A 305 15.90 3.91 -8.64
CA GLY A 305 16.90 3.97 -7.56
C GLY A 305 18.32 3.75 -8.07
N VAL A 306 18.53 2.73 -8.92
CA VAL A 306 19.84 2.47 -9.54
C VAL A 306 20.26 3.59 -10.47
N VAL A 307 19.35 4.14 -11.29
CA VAL A 307 19.67 5.26 -12.18
C VAL A 307 20.04 6.52 -11.39
N LEU A 308 19.33 6.82 -10.30
CA LEU A 308 19.63 7.96 -9.44
C LEU A 308 20.97 7.77 -8.70
N LEU A 309 21.24 6.56 -8.21
CA LEU A 309 22.52 6.23 -7.57
C LEU A 309 23.68 6.37 -8.54
N ALA A 310 23.55 5.84 -9.76
CA ALA A 310 24.54 5.98 -10.82
C ALA A 310 24.80 7.47 -11.12
N ARG A 311 23.74 8.27 -11.33
CA ARG A 311 23.85 9.72 -11.56
C ARG A 311 24.44 10.49 -10.40
N TRP A 312 24.17 10.08 -9.17
CA TRP A 312 24.74 10.72 -7.98
C TRP A 312 26.24 10.43 -7.86
N ARG A 313 26.66 9.21 -8.22
CA ARG A 313 28.08 8.82 -8.20
C ARG A 313 28.88 9.46 -9.32
N THR A 314 28.34 9.57 -10.53
CA THR A 314 28.98 10.32 -11.62
C THR A 314 29.13 11.82 -11.33
N ARG A 315 28.45 12.35 -10.31
CA ARG A 315 28.58 13.75 -9.88
C ARG A 315 29.63 13.94 -8.78
N ARG A 316 30.09 12.87 -8.14
CA ARG A 316 31.01 12.93 -6.99
C ARG A 316 32.46 12.70 -7.35
N ASP A 317 32.78 12.54 -8.64
CA ASP A 317 34.12 12.42 -9.24
C ASP A 317 35.26 12.19 -8.23
N ALA A 318 35.34 10.96 -7.74
CA ALA A 318 36.60 10.40 -7.28
C ALA A 318 37.13 9.52 -8.43
N PRO A 319 38.43 9.57 -8.77
CA PRO A 319 39.01 8.69 -9.79
C PRO A 319 38.78 7.24 -9.39
N GLN A 320 37.84 6.57 -10.05
CA GLN A 320 37.54 5.16 -9.81
C GLN A 320 38.37 4.28 -10.73
N THR A 321 39.12 3.36 -10.12
CA THR A 321 39.81 2.28 -10.83
C THR A 321 38.81 1.41 -11.59
N ARG A 322 39.24 0.83 -12.73
CA ARG A 322 38.39 0.01 -13.62
C ARG A 322 37.67 -1.11 -12.86
N GLY A 323 38.34 -1.74 -11.89
CA GLY A 323 37.75 -2.78 -11.03
C GLY A 323 36.62 -2.29 -10.11
N ARG A 324 36.71 -1.05 -9.59
CA ARG A 324 35.67 -0.47 -8.73
C ARG A 324 34.39 -0.13 -9.53
N LYS A 325 34.52 0.18 -10.82
CA LYS A 325 33.38 0.36 -11.73
C LYS A 325 32.66 -0.96 -12.01
N VAL A 326 33.41 -2.03 -12.30
CA VAL A 326 32.84 -3.37 -12.55
C VAL A 326 32.12 -3.92 -11.32
N ALA A 327 32.76 -3.88 -10.14
CA ALA A 327 32.14 -4.34 -8.89
C ALA A 327 30.84 -3.58 -8.56
N GLN A 328 30.74 -2.30 -8.96
CA GLN A 328 29.54 -1.50 -8.75
C GLN A 328 28.41 -1.81 -9.73
N VAL A 329 28.73 -2.08 -11.00
CA VAL A 329 27.73 -2.53 -11.98
C VAL A 329 27.18 -3.88 -11.56
N VAL A 330 28.05 -4.81 -11.15
CA VAL A 330 27.67 -6.13 -10.64
C VAL A 330 26.85 -5.98 -9.36
N GLY A 331 27.27 -5.16 -8.39
CA GLY A 331 26.52 -4.91 -7.16
C GLY A 331 25.16 -4.25 -7.39
N SER A 332 25.07 -3.30 -8.32
CA SER A 332 23.78 -2.67 -8.68
C SER A 332 22.84 -3.67 -9.38
N CYS A 333 23.39 -4.53 -10.24
CA CYS A 333 22.64 -5.62 -10.87
C CYS A 333 22.13 -6.61 -9.82
N LEU A 334 22.96 -7.02 -8.86
CA LEU A 334 22.57 -7.87 -7.73
C LEU A 334 21.43 -7.27 -6.91
N VAL A 335 21.46 -5.96 -6.63
CA VAL A 335 20.37 -5.29 -5.92
C VAL A 335 19.08 -5.29 -6.74
N VAL A 336 19.15 -5.04 -8.05
CA VAL A 336 17.97 -5.12 -8.92
C VAL A 336 17.42 -6.54 -8.93
N VAL A 337 18.27 -7.56 -9.11
CA VAL A 337 17.86 -8.97 -9.09
C VAL A 337 17.20 -9.34 -7.76
N ALA A 338 17.80 -8.96 -6.62
CA ALA A 338 17.22 -9.25 -5.31
C ALA A 338 15.86 -8.56 -5.12
N VAL A 339 15.72 -7.31 -5.55
CA VAL A 339 14.45 -6.57 -5.45
C VAL A 339 13.41 -7.13 -6.42
N THR A 340 13.81 -7.58 -7.61
CA THR A 340 12.90 -8.27 -8.55
C THR A 340 12.47 -9.63 -8.02
N CYS A 341 13.36 -10.38 -7.36
CA CYS A 341 13.00 -11.64 -6.70
C CYS A 341 12.02 -11.39 -5.55
N LEU A 342 12.24 -10.34 -4.74
CA LEU A 342 11.29 -9.95 -3.70
C LEU A 342 9.92 -9.55 -4.28
N ALA A 343 9.92 -8.76 -5.37
CA ALA A 343 8.69 -8.40 -6.07
C ALA A 343 7.98 -9.62 -6.66
N LEU A 344 8.73 -10.62 -7.13
CA LEU A 344 8.20 -11.89 -7.61
C LEU A 344 7.60 -12.70 -6.46
N VAL A 345 8.23 -12.77 -5.29
CA VAL A 345 7.66 -13.42 -4.11
C VAL A 345 6.35 -12.75 -3.69
N VAL A 346 6.29 -11.41 -3.67
CA VAL A 346 5.05 -10.67 -3.38
C VAL A 346 4.00 -10.93 -4.46
N ALA A 347 4.38 -10.95 -5.75
CA ALA A 347 3.48 -11.25 -6.84
C ALA A 347 2.93 -12.68 -6.73
N ILE A 348 3.77 -13.66 -6.41
CA ILE A 348 3.35 -15.05 -6.23
C ILE A 348 2.41 -15.18 -5.04
N GLY A 349 2.75 -14.54 -3.91
CA GLY A 349 1.89 -14.52 -2.73
C GLY A 349 0.52 -13.86 -2.95
N THR A 350 0.38 -13.00 -3.96
CA THR A 350 -0.87 -12.26 -4.23
C THR A 350 -1.65 -12.76 -5.45
N LEU A 351 -0.98 -13.41 -6.41
CA LEU A 351 -1.60 -13.96 -7.62
C LEU A 351 -1.89 -15.46 -7.50
N PHE A 352 -1.03 -16.19 -6.79
CA PHE A 352 -1.05 -17.65 -6.75
C PHE A 352 -1.32 -18.22 -5.35
N ALA A 353 -1.08 -17.44 -4.29
CA ALA A 353 -1.33 -17.87 -2.90
C ALA A 353 -2.54 -17.19 -2.24
N THR A 354 -3.33 -16.41 -2.99
CA THR A 354 -4.70 -16.12 -2.56
C THR A 354 -5.52 -17.37 -2.80
N ASP A 355 -5.33 -18.36 -1.94
CA ASP A 355 -6.08 -19.60 -1.98
C ASP A 355 -7.55 -19.22 -1.80
N GLY A 356 -8.35 -19.41 -2.85
CA GLY A 356 -9.80 -19.30 -2.80
C GLY A 356 -10.46 -18.58 -3.98
N THR A 357 -11.52 -19.18 -4.52
CA THR A 357 -12.43 -18.46 -5.43
C THR A 357 -13.52 -17.76 -4.61
N GLU A 358 -13.67 -16.45 -4.80
CA GLU A 358 -14.68 -15.64 -4.10
C GLU A 358 -16.03 -15.74 -4.83
N ARG A 359 -17.04 -16.32 -4.17
CA ARG A 359 -18.41 -16.45 -4.67
C ARG A 359 -19.36 -15.55 -3.86
N VAL A 360 -20.14 -14.74 -4.57
CA VAL A 360 -21.22 -13.94 -3.94
C VAL A 360 -22.39 -14.88 -3.62
N ILE A 361 -22.80 -14.94 -2.35
CA ILE A 361 -23.93 -15.77 -1.92
C ILE A 361 -25.23 -14.96 -1.99
N VAL A 362 -25.29 -13.86 -1.23
CA VAL A 362 -26.46 -12.97 -1.18
C VAL A 362 -25.99 -11.53 -0.91
N ARG A 363 -26.64 -10.56 -1.55
CA ARG A 363 -26.42 -9.13 -1.32
C ARG A 363 -27.57 -8.50 -0.55
N GLY A 364 -27.28 -7.45 0.22
CA GLY A 364 -28.32 -6.57 0.76
C GLY A 364 -29.06 -7.10 1.99
N VAL A 365 -28.50 -8.04 2.75
CA VAL A 365 -29.19 -8.68 3.86
C VAL A 365 -29.22 -7.78 5.09
N ARG A 366 -30.43 -7.52 5.62
CA ARG A 366 -30.65 -6.63 6.77
C ARG A 366 -30.89 -7.36 8.10
N LEU A 367 -31.08 -8.68 8.06
CA LEU A 367 -31.57 -9.47 9.19
C LEU A 367 -30.63 -9.44 10.41
N ASP A 368 -29.31 -9.36 10.18
CA ASP A 368 -28.29 -9.50 11.23
C ASP A 368 -27.59 -8.18 11.60
N SER A 369 -28.13 -7.04 11.15
CA SER A 369 -27.47 -5.74 11.34
C SER A 369 -28.01 -5.00 12.56
N ALA A 370 -27.19 -4.92 13.62
CA ALA A 370 -27.49 -4.11 14.81
C ALA A 370 -27.78 -2.63 14.47
N ASP A 371 -27.23 -2.13 13.35
CA ASP A 371 -27.34 -0.74 12.89
C ASP A 371 -28.35 -0.56 11.73
N GLY A 372 -29.05 -1.63 11.31
CA GLY A 372 -30.01 -1.61 10.20
C GLY A 372 -29.41 -1.44 8.79
N ARG A 373 -28.08 -1.40 8.66
CA ARG A 373 -27.38 -1.32 7.36
C ARG A 373 -27.20 -2.72 6.74
N PRO A 374 -27.40 -2.90 5.42
CA PRO A 374 -27.29 -4.21 4.80
C PRO A 374 -25.83 -4.72 4.77
N TYR A 375 -25.69 -6.04 4.82
CA TYR A 375 -24.43 -6.75 4.57
C TYR A 375 -24.53 -7.57 3.27
N ASP A 376 -23.40 -7.73 2.60
CA ASP A 376 -23.22 -8.68 1.51
C ASP A 376 -22.43 -9.89 2.02
N TYR A 377 -22.90 -11.11 1.70
CA TYR A 377 -22.28 -12.36 2.13
C TYR A 377 -21.57 -13.05 0.98
N PHE A 378 -20.40 -13.60 1.30
CA PHE A 378 -19.47 -14.21 0.36
C PHE A 378 -19.00 -15.57 0.90
N ALA A 379 -18.79 -16.51 -0.01
CA ALA A 379 -18.11 -17.78 0.24
C ALA A 379 -16.73 -17.73 -0.43
N ILE A 380 -15.71 -18.25 0.23
CA ILE A 380 -14.39 -18.43 -0.35
C ILE A 380 -14.12 -19.93 -0.36
N ASP A 381 -14.05 -20.50 -1.57
CA ASP A 381 -13.79 -21.92 -1.79
C ASP A 381 -12.30 -22.14 -2.00
N THR A 382 -11.60 -22.65 -0.98
CA THR A 382 -10.18 -22.99 -1.04
C THR A 382 -10.00 -24.49 -1.34
N GLU A 383 -9.19 -24.83 -2.32
CA GLU A 383 -8.82 -26.22 -2.60
C GLU A 383 -7.69 -26.65 -1.65
N GLU A 384 -7.87 -27.73 -0.89
CA GLU A 384 -6.76 -28.30 -0.13
C GLU A 384 -5.67 -28.81 -1.07
N SER A 385 -4.40 -28.66 -0.69
CA SER A 385 -3.21 -28.91 -1.52
C SER A 385 -3.07 -30.32 -2.12
N TYR A 386 -4.00 -31.23 -1.85
CA TYR A 386 -4.05 -32.60 -2.39
C TYR A 386 -5.35 -32.92 -3.17
N GLY A 387 -6.17 -31.92 -3.50
CA GLY A 387 -7.28 -32.06 -4.45
C GLY A 387 -8.49 -32.88 -3.98
N SER A 388 -8.49 -33.36 -2.73
CA SER A 388 -9.55 -34.25 -2.20
C SER A 388 -10.67 -33.53 -1.46
N SER A 389 -10.48 -32.28 -1.02
CA SER A 389 -11.54 -31.54 -0.33
C SER A 389 -11.49 -30.03 -0.61
N ARG A 390 -12.67 -29.41 -0.70
CA ARG A 390 -12.85 -27.95 -0.80
C ARG A 390 -13.25 -27.44 0.57
N LEU A 391 -12.41 -26.59 1.17
CA LEU A 391 -12.75 -25.87 2.37
C LEU A 391 -13.45 -24.56 1.98
N THR A 392 -14.74 -24.46 2.27
CA THR A 392 -15.52 -23.23 2.07
C THR A 392 -15.56 -22.42 3.36
N THR A 393 -15.02 -21.20 3.33
CA THR A 393 -15.12 -20.25 4.44
C THR A 393 -16.13 -19.16 4.11
N TYR A 394 -16.87 -18.69 5.11
CA TYR A 394 -17.98 -17.76 4.93
C TYR A 394 -17.67 -16.39 5.52
N TRP A 395 -18.02 -15.35 4.79
CA TRP A 395 -17.63 -13.98 5.08
C TRP A 395 -18.79 -13.02 4.85
N ARG A 396 -18.75 -11.90 5.58
CA ARG A 396 -19.66 -10.76 5.39
C ARG A 396 -18.85 -9.49 5.17
N THR A 397 -19.41 -8.56 4.41
CA THR A 397 -18.78 -7.26 4.18
C THR A 397 -19.79 -6.13 4.12
N ARG A 398 -19.31 -4.93 4.48
CA ARG A 398 -19.96 -3.64 4.24
C ARG A 398 -19.18 -2.78 3.25
N ASP A 399 -17.91 -3.11 3.02
CA ASP A 399 -16.93 -2.28 2.34
C ASP A 399 -16.26 -3.08 1.23
N PRO A 400 -15.92 -2.47 0.08
CA PRO A 400 -15.36 -3.20 -1.05
C PRO A 400 -13.91 -3.70 -0.85
N PHE A 401 -13.33 -3.48 0.33
CA PHE A 401 -11.91 -3.74 0.60
C PHE A 401 -11.66 -4.85 1.61
N VAL A 402 -12.52 -4.98 2.64
CA VAL A 402 -12.28 -5.85 3.78
C VAL A 402 -13.53 -6.67 4.09
N MET A 403 -13.33 -7.94 4.43
CA MET A 403 -14.34 -8.92 4.75
C MET A 403 -14.14 -9.42 6.18
N GLN A 404 -15.22 -9.70 6.88
CA GLN A 404 -15.22 -10.31 8.22
C GLN A 404 -15.74 -11.75 8.15
N GLU A 405 -15.08 -12.67 8.83
CA GLU A 405 -15.53 -14.05 8.91
C GLU A 405 -16.91 -14.13 9.58
N TRP A 406 -17.81 -14.92 8.99
CA TRP A 406 -19.18 -15.09 9.45
C TRP A 406 -19.73 -16.46 9.05
N SER A 407 -19.45 -17.47 9.88
CA SER A 407 -19.92 -18.85 9.67
C SER A 407 -21.44 -19.02 9.50
N PRO A 408 -22.35 -18.21 10.10
CA PRO A 408 -23.79 -18.37 9.90
C PRO A 408 -24.25 -18.12 8.45
N ALA A 409 -23.42 -17.52 7.59
CA ALA A 409 -23.78 -17.33 6.19
C ALA A 409 -23.88 -18.62 5.37
N GLN A 410 -23.39 -19.75 5.91
CA GLN A 410 -23.58 -21.09 5.34
C GLN A 410 -25.06 -21.41 5.05
N VAL A 411 -25.98 -20.89 5.87
CA VAL A 411 -27.44 -21.11 5.68
C VAL A 411 -27.92 -20.53 4.36
N TYR A 412 -27.39 -19.38 3.93
CA TYR A 412 -27.76 -18.74 2.67
C TYR A 412 -27.18 -19.52 1.48
N ASP A 413 -25.97 -20.06 1.62
CA ASP A 413 -25.32 -20.85 0.56
C ASP A 413 -26.04 -22.18 0.34
N ALA A 414 -26.37 -22.88 1.43
CA ALA A 414 -27.16 -24.11 1.38
C ALA A 414 -28.58 -23.88 0.80
N LYS A 415 -29.12 -22.66 0.90
CA LYS A 415 -30.41 -22.29 0.30
C LYS A 415 -30.25 -22.02 -1.21
N ALA A 416 -29.24 -21.25 -1.60
CA ALA A 416 -28.93 -20.98 -3.01
C ALA A 416 -28.67 -22.28 -3.78
N TRP A 417 -27.93 -23.22 -3.19
CA TRP A 417 -27.68 -24.54 -3.77
C TRP A 417 -28.96 -25.36 -4.01
N ARG A 418 -29.89 -25.34 -3.03
CA ARG A 418 -31.18 -26.04 -3.17
C ARG A 418 -32.05 -25.45 -4.28
N GLU A 419 -32.04 -24.13 -4.45
CA GLU A 419 -32.75 -23.47 -5.55
C GLU A 419 -32.16 -23.82 -6.93
N THR A 420 -30.83 -23.97 -7.03
CA THR A 420 -30.20 -24.42 -8.29
C THR A 420 -30.55 -25.85 -8.66
N ILE A 421 -30.62 -26.79 -7.69
CA ILE A 421 -31.02 -28.18 -7.96
C ILE A 421 -32.51 -28.25 -8.35
N ALA A 422 -33.36 -27.50 -7.66
CA ALA A 422 -34.80 -27.48 -7.94
C ALA A 422 -35.11 -26.94 -9.36
N ASN A 423 -34.34 -25.98 -9.86
CA ASN A 423 -34.54 -25.40 -11.20
C ASN A 423 -33.81 -26.15 -12.32
N GLY A 424 -32.80 -26.98 -12.01
CA GLY A 424 -32.10 -27.80 -12.99
C GLY A 424 -32.82 -29.10 -13.38
N GLY A 425 -33.87 -29.49 -12.64
CA GLY A 425 -34.67 -30.69 -12.88
C GLY A 425 -35.76 -30.53 -13.93
N ASP A 426 -35.96 -29.34 -14.49
CA ASP A 426 -37.03 -29.05 -15.46
C ASP A 426 -36.44 -28.53 -16.78
N SER A 427 -35.91 -29.45 -17.58
CA SER A 427 -35.56 -29.20 -18.98
C SER A 427 -35.97 -30.40 -19.83
N GLY A 428 -37.27 -30.44 -20.10
CA GLY A 428 -37.78 -30.62 -21.46
C GLY A 428 -37.50 -31.96 -22.13
N SER A 429 -38.35 -32.94 -21.80
CA SER A 429 -38.85 -33.94 -22.75
C SER A 429 -39.30 -33.23 -24.04
N GLY A 430 -38.49 -33.35 -25.10
CA GLY A 430 -38.73 -32.79 -26.41
C GLY A 430 -38.31 -33.78 -27.47
N THR A 431 -39.25 -34.64 -27.87
CA THR A 431 -39.19 -35.50 -29.04
C THR A 431 -39.00 -34.68 -30.31
N THR A 432 -37.92 -34.94 -31.05
CA THR A 432 -37.85 -34.71 -32.50
C THR A 432 -36.92 -35.74 -33.14
N ASP A 433 -37.53 -36.69 -33.85
CA ASP A 433 -36.88 -37.51 -34.86
C ASP A 433 -36.47 -36.66 -36.06
N SER A 434 -35.30 -36.93 -36.67
CA SER A 434 -35.08 -36.97 -38.14
C SER A 434 -33.60 -37.22 -38.49
N SER A 435 -33.34 -38.45 -38.94
CA SER A 435 -32.39 -38.89 -39.98
C SER A 435 -31.42 -37.88 -40.64
N THR A 436 -30.14 -38.25 -40.78
CA THR A 436 -29.58 -38.90 -42.00
C THR A 436 -28.05 -39.08 -41.90
N SER A 437 -27.64 -40.29 -42.30
CA SER A 437 -26.34 -40.91 -42.53
C SER A 437 -25.18 -40.05 -43.06
N ALA A 438 -23.97 -40.28 -42.53
CA ALA A 438 -22.76 -40.48 -43.35
C ALA A 438 -21.62 -41.14 -42.54
N THR A 439 -21.14 -42.23 -43.12
CA THR A 439 -20.01 -43.10 -42.73
C THR A 439 -18.64 -42.42 -42.78
N GLY A 440 -17.75 -42.77 -41.84
CA GLY A 440 -16.31 -42.51 -41.90
C GLY A 440 -15.58 -43.15 -40.72
N SER A 441 -14.83 -44.22 -40.99
CA SER A 441 -14.30 -45.18 -40.01
C SER A 441 -12.97 -44.77 -39.34
N ALA A 442 -12.76 -45.37 -38.16
CA ALA A 442 -11.49 -45.77 -37.54
C ALA A 442 -10.70 -44.76 -36.65
N GLY A 443 -10.87 -44.93 -35.33
CA GLY A 443 -9.79 -45.44 -34.47
C GLY A 443 -8.98 -44.42 -33.65
N SER A 444 -9.37 -44.21 -32.39
CA SER A 444 -8.48 -44.39 -31.23
C SER A 444 -9.23 -44.16 -29.91
N SER A 445 -9.48 -45.26 -29.20
CA SER A 445 -9.46 -45.45 -27.74
C SER A 445 -9.58 -44.21 -26.84
N ALA A 446 -10.79 -43.96 -26.32
CA ALA A 446 -11.02 -43.22 -25.10
C ALA A 446 -11.70 -44.17 -24.10
N VAL A 447 -10.93 -44.72 -23.17
CA VAL A 447 -11.46 -45.31 -21.95
C VAL A 447 -11.41 -44.20 -20.91
N THR A 448 -12.51 -43.45 -20.79
CA THR A 448 -12.80 -42.65 -19.61
C THR A 448 -13.65 -43.54 -18.71
N SER A 449 -13.06 -43.94 -17.58
CA SER A 449 -13.72 -44.65 -16.51
C SER A 449 -14.78 -43.75 -15.87
N ASP A 450 -16.04 -44.11 -16.05
CA ASP A 450 -17.17 -43.64 -15.26
C ASP A 450 -17.04 -44.19 -13.83
N THR A 451 -16.54 -43.38 -12.88
CA THR A 451 -16.49 -43.76 -11.46
C THR A 451 -17.21 -42.78 -10.54
N ASP A 452 -17.63 -41.60 -11.03
CA ASP A 452 -18.24 -40.58 -10.17
C ASP A 452 -19.77 -40.79 -9.96
N THR A 453 -20.42 -41.59 -10.79
CA THR A 453 -21.88 -41.83 -10.71
C THR A 453 -22.25 -42.89 -9.66
N SER A 454 -21.30 -43.73 -9.22
CA SER A 454 -21.55 -44.81 -8.26
C SER A 454 -21.51 -44.37 -6.78
N GLU A 455 -20.59 -43.48 -6.39
CA GLU A 455 -20.40 -43.13 -4.96
C GLU A 455 -21.54 -42.24 -4.40
N SER A 456 -22.11 -41.35 -5.22
CA SER A 456 -23.27 -40.53 -4.82
C SER A 456 -24.56 -41.38 -4.66
N ALA A 457 -24.70 -42.46 -5.44
CA ALA A 457 -25.85 -43.35 -5.33
C ALA A 457 -25.71 -44.29 -4.11
N ILE A 458 -24.48 -44.76 -3.81
CA ILE A 458 -24.20 -45.62 -2.65
C ILE A 458 -24.39 -44.86 -1.33
N SER A 459 -23.90 -43.61 -1.26
CA SER A 459 -24.04 -42.77 -0.05
C SER A 459 -25.49 -42.40 0.26
N SER A 460 -26.33 -42.15 -0.75
CA SER A 460 -27.77 -41.87 -0.55
C SER A 460 -28.57 -43.12 -0.16
N ALA A 461 -28.25 -44.29 -0.71
CA ALA A 461 -28.88 -45.55 -0.32
C ALA A 461 -28.57 -45.93 1.15
N LEU A 462 -27.31 -45.79 1.57
CA LEU A 462 -26.90 -46.05 2.95
C LEU A 462 -27.57 -45.07 3.93
N GLU A 463 -27.71 -43.79 3.55
CA GLU A 463 -28.40 -42.80 4.38
C GLU A 463 -29.86 -43.21 4.67
N ASP A 464 -30.57 -43.73 3.66
CA ASP A 464 -31.95 -44.19 3.82
C ASP A 464 -32.06 -45.44 4.69
N GLN A 465 -31.08 -46.35 4.60
CA GLN A 465 -30.99 -47.55 5.46
C GLN A 465 -30.73 -47.20 6.93
N MET A 466 -29.75 -46.34 7.20
CA MET A 466 -29.45 -45.89 8.56
C MET A 466 -30.64 -45.12 9.17
N ARG A 467 -31.36 -44.35 8.34
CA ARG A 467 -32.60 -43.67 8.74
C ARG A 467 -33.74 -44.64 9.05
N ALA A 468 -33.83 -45.77 8.35
CA ALA A 468 -34.80 -46.82 8.65
C ALA A 468 -34.55 -47.45 10.03
N VAL A 469 -33.29 -47.79 10.35
CA VAL A 469 -32.91 -48.33 11.66
C VAL A 469 -33.12 -47.32 12.77
N ALA A 470 -32.74 -46.05 12.57
CA ALA A 470 -32.99 -45.00 13.54
C ALA A 470 -34.48 -44.88 13.90
N ARG A 471 -35.36 -44.91 12.90
CA ARG A 471 -36.83 -44.88 13.11
C ARG A 471 -37.31 -46.13 13.84
N TYR A 472 -36.75 -47.31 13.53
CA TYR A 472 -37.08 -48.56 14.21
C TYR A 472 -36.72 -48.49 15.70
N LEU A 473 -35.51 -48.02 16.03
CA LEU A 473 -35.01 -47.87 17.39
C LEU A 473 -35.79 -46.84 18.20
N GLN A 474 -36.12 -45.70 17.59
CA GLN A 474 -36.96 -44.67 18.19
C GLN A 474 -38.37 -45.19 18.53
N LYS A 475 -39.00 -45.95 17.60
CA LYS A 475 -40.33 -46.55 17.85
C LYS A 475 -40.31 -47.56 19.02
N ARG A 476 -39.20 -48.26 19.21
CA ARG A 476 -39.01 -49.22 20.31
C ARG A 476 -38.53 -48.57 21.62
N GLY A 477 -38.25 -47.26 21.61
CA GLY A 477 -37.76 -46.53 22.78
C GLY A 477 -36.34 -46.90 23.20
N VAL A 478 -35.52 -47.45 22.29
CA VAL A 478 -34.13 -47.84 22.56
C VAL A 478 -33.20 -46.61 22.58
N VAL A 479 -33.55 -45.57 21.82
CA VAL A 479 -32.74 -44.36 21.60
C VAL A 479 -33.62 -43.12 21.77
N PRO A 480 -33.08 -41.98 22.26
CA PRO A 480 -33.83 -40.72 22.40
C PRO A 480 -34.51 -40.29 21.09
N GLY A 481 -35.79 -39.94 21.17
CA GLY A 481 -36.67 -39.65 20.03
C GLY A 481 -36.45 -38.31 19.34
N THR A 482 -35.25 -37.72 19.37
CA THR A 482 -35.01 -36.37 18.88
C THR A 482 -33.87 -36.28 17.89
N SER A 483 -34.21 -35.73 16.72
CA SER A 483 -33.40 -35.41 15.53
C SER A 483 -33.32 -36.50 14.45
N LYS A 484 -33.36 -36.07 13.19
CA LYS A 484 -33.14 -36.93 12.02
C LYS A 484 -31.65 -37.32 12.06
N PRO A 485 -31.31 -38.62 11.95
CA PRO A 485 -29.91 -39.03 11.90
C PRO A 485 -29.24 -38.32 10.72
N ALA A 486 -28.13 -37.64 10.98
CA ALA A 486 -27.29 -37.05 9.95
C ALA A 486 -26.11 -38.01 9.69
N LEU A 487 -25.93 -38.38 8.43
CA LEU A 487 -24.80 -39.19 8.00
C LEU A 487 -23.51 -38.37 8.13
N SER A 488 -22.49 -38.96 8.75
CA SER A 488 -21.13 -38.43 8.84
C SER A 488 -20.14 -39.55 8.53
N PHE A 489 -18.88 -39.21 8.33
CA PHE A 489 -17.82 -40.15 8.02
C PHE A 489 -16.68 -39.98 9.03
N ASP A 490 -16.15 -41.09 9.53
CA ASP A 490 -15.00 -41.05 10.44
C ASP A 490 -13.69 -40.77 9.67
N ALA A 491 -12.59 -40.58 10.40
CA ALA A 491 -11.28 -40.30 9.81
C ALA A 491 -10.72 -41.44 8.92
N LYS A 492 -11.38 -42.61 8.90
CA LYS A 492 -11.04 -43.76 8.06
C LYS A 492 -12.03 -43.93 6.89
N GLY A 493 -13.02 -43.04 6.77
CA GLY A 493 -14.04 -43.07 5.72
C GLY A 493 -15.22 -43.99 6.01
N HIS A 494 -15.38 -44.50 7.24
CA HIS A 494 -16.54 -45.30 7.61
C HIS A 494 -17.73 -44.42 7.95
N ALA A 495 -18.87 -44.72 7.35
CA ALA A 495 -20.11 -44.00 7.57
C ALA A 495 -20.67 -44.29 8.97
N TYR A 496 -21.11 -43.23 9.66
CA TYR A 496 -21.80 -43.32 10.94
C TYR A 496 -22.91 -42.27 11.05
N ALA A 497 -23.88 -42.52 11.92
CA ALA A 497 -24.97 -41.60 12.23
C ALA A 497 -25.18 -41.50 13.74
N SER A 498 -25.14 -40.28 14.28
CA SER A 498 -25.51 -40.02 15.67
C SER A 498 -27.03 -40.02 15.80
N LEU A 499 -27.54 -40.78 16.75
CA LEU A 499 -28.96 -40.94 17.02
C LEU A 499 -29.43 -40.15 18.28
N GLY A 500 -28.51 -39.40 18.90
CA GLY A 500 -28.78 -38.50 20.02
C GLY A 500 -28.16 -38.94 21.35
N THR A 501 -28.25 -38.03 22.33
CA THR A 501 -27.70 -38.21 23.68
C THR A 501 -28.77 -38.41 24.75
N GLN A 502 -28.45 -39.18 25.78
CA GLN A 502 -29.31 -39.45 26.93
C GLN A 502 -28.51 -39.43 28.23
N ASP A 503 -29.10 -38.87 29.29
CA ASP A 503 -28.55 -38.93 30.63
C ASP A 503 -28.85 -40.32 31.24
N GLN A 504 -27.82 -41.06 31.62
CA GLN A 504 -27.91 -42.32 32.36
C GLN A 504 -27.25 -42.21 33.73
N THR A 505 -27.82 -42.85 34.75
CA THR A 505 -27.19 -42.91 36.07
C THR A 505 -26.37 -44.18 36.19
N ALA A 506 -25.04 -44.04 36.14
CA ALA A 506 -24.09 -45.14 36.35
C ALA A 506 -23.29 -44.87 37.63
N GLY A 507 -23.33 -45.81 38.59
CA GLY A 507 -22.57 -45.69 39.84
C GLY A 507 -22.94 -44.50 40.75
N GLY A 508 -24.18 -43.99 40.66
CA GLY A 508 -24.64 -42.84 41.45
C GLY A 508 -24.28 -41.47 40.88
N LYS A 509 -23.65 -41.43 39.69
CA LYS A 509 -23.36 -40.20 38.93
C LYS A 509 -24.20 -40.19 37.65
N VAL A 510 -24.68 -39.01 37.25
CA VAL A 510 -25.32 -38.81 35.94
C VAL A 510 -24.22 -38.69 34.89
N VAL A 511 -24.25 -39.58 33.90
CA VAL A 511 -23.31 -39.74 32.80
C VAL A 511 -24.08 -39.56 31.50
N VAL A 512 -23.54 -38.77 30.57
CA VAL A 512 -24.16 -38.57 29.26
C VAL A 512 -23.69 -39.66 28.33
N VAL A 513 -24.62 -40.40 27.72
CA VAL A 513 -24.34 -41.41 26.69
C VAL A 513 -24.84 -40.93 25.33
N GLU A 514 -24.12 -41.26 24.27
CA GLU A 514 -24.50 -41.04 22.88
C GLU A 514 -24.72 -42.39 22.18
N TYR A 515 -25.75 -42.48 21.35
CA TYR A 515 -26.01 -43.66 20.53
C TYR A 515 -25.57 -43.40 19.09
N VAL A 516 -24.67 -44.23 18.57
CA VAL A 516 -24.09 -44.08 17.23
C VAL A 516 -24.33 -45.36 16.43
N LEU A 517 -24.91 -45.21 15.24
CA LEU A 517 -25.06 -46.28 14.28
C LEU A 517 -23.89 -46.25 13.30
N LYS A 518 -23.25 -47.40 13.04
CA LYS A 518 -22.11 -47.54 12.14
C LYS A 518 -22.39 -48.57 11.05
N ASP A 519 -21.79 -48.36 9.90
CA ASP A 519 -21.81 -49.33 8.82
C ASP A 519 -20.89 -50.53 9.10
N ASN A 520 -21.43 -51.75 8.97
CA ASN A 520 -20.68 -53.01 9.11
C ASN A 520 -20.60 -53.81 7.78
N GLY A 521 -21.09 -53.25 6.67
CA GLY A 521 -21.04 -53.87 5.35
C GLY A 521 -22.26 -54.73 5.02
N GLU A 522 -22.13 -55.60 4.00
CA GLU A 522 -23.20 -56.48 3.55
C GLU A 522 -23.17 -57.83 4.28
N SER A 523 -24.36 -58.34 4.61
CA SER A 523 -24.58 -59.66 5.20
C SER A 523 -25.43 -60.52 4.26
N GLU A 524 -25.03 -61.79 4.08
CA GLU A 524 -25.73 -62.76 3.23
C GLU A 524 -26.90 -63.40 3.98
N GLN A 525 -28.12 -63.19 3.48
CA GLN A 525 -29.32 -63.84 4.01
C GLN A 525 -29.92 -64.82 2.99
N PRO A 526 -30.76 -65.78 3.43
CA PRO A 526 -31.47 -66.70 2.54
C PRO A 526 -32.37 -66.00 1.50
N SER A 527 -32.77 -64.75 1.76
CA SER A 527 -33.62 -63.92 0.90
C SER A 527 -32.84 -62.95 -0.02
N GLY A 528 -31.51 -62.88 0.09
CA GLY A 528 -30.66 -61.92 -0.64
C GLY A 528 -29.59 -61.28 0.25
N THR A 529 -28.84 -60.31 -0.28
CA THR A 529 -27.93 -59.47 0.53
C THR A 529 -28.71 -58.39 1.28
N ALA A 530 -28.22 -58.01 2.45
CA ALA A 530 -28.77 -56.91 3.24
C ALA A 530 -27.63 -56.08 3.86
N GLN A 531 -27.90 -54.81 4.14
CA GLN A 531 -26.95 -53.96 4.86
C GLN A 531 -26.97 -54.30 6.35
N GLU A 532 -25.81 -54.56 6.94
CA GLU A 532 -25.66 -54.74 8.38
C GLU A 532 -25.18 -53.45 9.03
N LEU A 533 -25.91 -53.00 10.06
CA LEU A 533 -25.63 -51.77 10.80
C LEU A 533 -25.48 -52.10 12.28
N VAL A 534 -24.46 -51.48 12.89
CA VAL A 534 -24.08 -51.73 14.28
C VAL A 534 -24.42 -50.52 15.15
N LEU A 535 -25.16 -50.75 16.23
CA LEU A 535 -25.46 -49.72 17.23
C LEU A 535 -24.45 -49.80 18.37
N GLU A 536 -23.74 -48.71 18.59
CA GLU A 536 -22.84 -48.53 19.73
C GLU A 536 -23.36 -47.43 20.67
N ARG A 537 -23.06 -47.62 21.96
CA ARG A 537 -23.23 -46.62 23.00
C ARG A 537 -21.84 -46.07 23.35
N THR A 538 -21.65 -44.77 23.18
CA THR A 538 -20.39 -44.07 23.44
C THR A 538 -20.55 -43.04 24.55
N TYR A 539 -19.43 -42.67 25.17
CA TYR A 539 -19.38 -41.69 26.26
C TYR A 539 -18.63 -40.44 25.78
N PRO A 540 -19.32 -39.40 25.25
CA PRO A 540 -18.66 -38.23 24.66
C PRO A 540 -17.75 -37.47 25.63
N ASN A 541 -17.99 -37.60 26.94
CA ASN A 541 -17.19 -36.98 27.99
C ASN A 541 -16.00 -37.85 28.46
N GLY A 542 -15.71 -38.97 27.79
CA GLY A 542 -14.61 -39.88 28.14
C GLY A 542 -14.85 -40.67 29.44
N GLU A 543 -16.12 -40.86 29.81
CA GLU A 543 -16.52 -41.48 31.08
C GLU A 543 -16.59 -43.03 31.02
N GLY A 544 -16.31 -43.63 29.86
CA GLY A 544 -16.27 -45.09 29.64
C GLY A 544 -15.87 -45.47 28.20
N ASP A 545 -15.64 -46.77 27.97
CA ASP A 545 -15.36 -47.35 26.64
C ASP A 545 -16.65 -47.51 25.83
N ALA A 546 -16.55 -47.57 24.49
CA ALA A 546 -17.70 -47.82 23.64
C ALA A 546 -18.27 -49.22 23.86
N GLU A 547 -19.59 -49.33 24.00
CA GLU A 547 -20.29 -50.58 24.24
C GLU A 547 -21.18 -50.93 23.05
N LEU A 548 -21.11 -52.18 22.60
CA LEU A 548 -21.93 -52.71 21.52
C LEU A 548 -23.35 -53.00 22.03
N VAL A 549 -24.36 -52.39 21.40
CA VAL A 549 -25.76 -52.46 21.83
C VAL A 549 -26.56 -53.44 20.97
N GLY A 550 -26.31 -53.51 19.67
CA GLY A 550 -27.08 -54.38 18.77
C GLY A 550 -26.60 -54.39 17.32
N PHE A 551 -26.96 -55.45 16.60
CA PHE A 551 -26.80 -55.58 15.15
C PHE A 551 -28.18 -55.54 14.46
N TYR A 552 -28.26 -54.81 13.36
CA TYR A 552 -29.49 -54.59 12.61
C TYR A 552 -29.27 -54.81 11.13
N LEU A 553 -30.11 -55.65 10.53
CA LEU A 553 -30.10 -55.92 9.10
C LEU A 553 -31.17 -55.07 8.39
N VAL A 554 -30.81 -54.44 7.28
CA VAL A 554 -31.69 -53.62 6.46
C VAL A 554 -31.74 -54.13 5.03
N ASP A 555 -32.94 -54.49 4.60
CA ASP A 555 -33.18 -54.88 3.20
C ASP A 555 -33.03 -53.67 2.25
N HIS A 556 -32.23 -53.82 1.18
CA HIS A 556 -31.91 -52.72 0.26
C HIS A 556 -33.12 -52.15 -0.49
N GLN A 557 -34.18 -52.94 -0.71
CA GLN A 557 -35.32 -52.54 -1.53
C GLN A 557 -36.52 -52.09 -0.69
N THR A 558 -36.76 -52.79 0.42
CA THR A 558 -37.94 -52.58 1.26
C THR A 558 -37.67 -51.72 2.49
N LEU A 559 -36.39 -51.51 2.84
CA LEU A 559 -35.95 -50.84 4.07
C LEU A 559 -36.53 -51.49 5.35
N ALA A 560 -36.92 -52.77 5.26
CA ALA A 560 -37.35 -53.54 6.41
C ALA A 560 -36.16 -53.79 7.33
N VAL A 561 -36.34 -53.51 8.62
CA VAL A 561 -35.30 -53.65 9.64
C VAL A 561 -35.53 -54.92 10.45
N THR A 562 -34.53 -55.80 10.49
CA THR A 562 -34.49 -57.00 11.31
C THR A 562 -33.45 -56.82 12.42
N ASP A 563 -33.85 -57.07 13.66
CA ASP A 563 -32.95 -57.07 14.82
C ASP A 563 -32.37 -58.46 15.00
N GLU A 564 -31.04 -58.57 14.97
CA GLU A 564 -30.36 -59.87 15.12
C GLU A 564 -30.35 -60.37 16.58
N ASN A 565 -30.71 -59.52 17.55
CA ASN A 565 -30.60 -59.79 18.99
C ASN A 565 -29.17 -60.22 19.41
N ARG A 566 -28.16 -59.74 18.68
CA ARG A 566 -26.75 -59.97 18.96
C ARG A 566 -26.15 -58.73 19.62
N THR A 567 -25.38 -58.92 20.70
CA THR A 567 -24.76 -57.80 21.45
C THR A 567 -23.26 -57.99 21.65
N SER A 568 -22.64 -58.91 20.90
CA SER A 568 -21.19 -59.15 20.86
C SER A 568 -20.77 -59.51 19.43
N TRP A 569 -19.53 -59.17 19.06
CA TRP A 569 -18.94 -59.48 17.75
C TRP A 569 -18.84 -60.96 17.40
#